data_AF-A0A3D5KAG1-F1
#
_entry.id   AF-A0A3D5KAG1-F1
#
_cell.length_a   1.000
_cell.length_b   1.000
_cell.length_c   1.000
_cell.angle_alpha   90.00
_cell.angle_beta   90.00
_cell.angle_gamma   90.00
#
_symmetry.space_group_name_H-M   'P 1'
#
loop_
_entity.id
_entity.type
_entity.pdbx_description
1 polymer ?
#
loop_
_entity_poly.entity_id
_entity_poly.type
_entity_poly.pdbx_seq_one_letter_code
_entity_poly.pdbx_strand_id
1 'polypeptide(L)'
;MIKVKTIQVVRIISALIFIGCALYIGNYYVERHKYQKGVEELSKLVNNAKNNKETDLPSNEADDKNQGDTNNKEEQSSNTEKKPEILAEYMELYKINPDFIGWLTIPNTIINYPVVQGGEEDFYLEHDFYKKPDKRGTLLLDEECDILKPTTNLMIHGHNMK
;
A
#
# COMPACT_ATOMS: atom_id res chain seq x y z
N MET A 1 -7.33 -62.49 7.05
CA MET A 1 -6.91 -61.50 8.07
C MET A 1 -6.01 -60.39 7.51
N ILE A 2 -5.06 -60.69 6.61
CA ILE A 2 -4.09 -59.72 6.05
C ILE A 2 -4.76 -58.55 5.29
N LYS A 3 -5.76 -58.82 4.45
CA LYS A 3 -6.46 -57.78 3.65
C LYS A 3 -7.13 -56.68 4.49
N VAL A 4 -7.69 -57.01 5.66
CA VAL A 4 -8.37 -56.04 6.54
C VAL A 4 -7.36 -55.08 7.17
N LYS A 5 -6.21 -55.61 7.63
CA LYS A 5 -5.12 -54.79 8.17
C LYS A 5 -4.56 -53.84 7.11
N THR A 6 -4.38 -54.30 5.87
CA THR A 6 -3.93 -53.45 4.76
C THR A 6 -4.93 -52.32 4.47
N ILE A 7 -6.24 -52.61 4.44
CA ILE A 7 -7.28 -51.59 4.24
C ILE A 7 -7.30 -50.56 5.38
N GLN A 8 -7.12 -51.00 6.63
CA GLN A 8 -7.04 -50.10 7.78
C GLN A 8 -5.84 -49.15 7.67
N VAL A 9 -4.66 -49.68 7.29
CA VAL A 9 -3.46 -48.87 7.08
C VAL A 9 -3.67 -47.83 5.98
N VAL A 10 -4.26 -48.21 4.84
CA VAL A 10 -4.56 -47.27 3.74
C VAL A 10 -5.50 -46.15 4.21
N ARG A 11 -6.55 -46.47 4.97
CA ARG A 11 -7.48 -45.45 5.51
C ARG A 11 -6.80 -44.45 6.42
N ILE A 12 -5.91 -44.91 7.30
CA ILE A 12 -5.16 -44.02 8.21
C ILE A 12 -4.25 -43.09 7.39
N ILE A 13 -3.53 -43.62 6.41
CA ILE A 13 -2.65 -42.81 5.55
C ILE A 13 -3.46 -41.77 4.77
N SER A 14 -4.58 -42.15 4.16
CA SER A 14 -5.46 -41.21 3.45
C SER A 14 -6.01 -40.12 4.37
N ALA A 15 -6.38 -40.47 5.61
CA ALA A 15 -6.85 -39.49 6.59
C ALA A 15 -5.75 -38.49 6.98
N LEU A 16 -4.51 -38.96 7.17
CA LEU A 16 -3.37 -38.09 7.47
C LEU A 16 -3.05 -37.13 6.32
N ILE A 17 -3.06 -37.63 5.08
CA ILE A 17 -2.88 -36.78 3.88
C ILE A 17 -3.99 -35.73 3.81
N PHE A 18 -5.25 -36.14 3.99
CA PHE A 18 -6.38 -35.23 3.97
C PHE A 18 -6.27 -34.12 5.02
N ILE A 19 -5.89 -34.47 6.26
CA ILE A 19 -5.66 -33.49 7.33
C ILE A 19 -4.53 -32.54 6.97
N GLY A 20 -3.41 -33.05 6.43
CA GLY A 20 -2.30 -32.22 5.95
C GLY A 20 -2.74 -31.21 4.87
N CYS A 21 -3.50 -31.67 3.87
CA CYS A 21 -4.08 -30.80 2.85
C CYS A 21 -5.05 -29.76 3.43
N ALA A 22 -5.92 -30.16 4.36
CA ALA A 22 -6.88 -29.27 4.99
C ALA A 22 -6.19 -28.16 5.81
N LEU A 23 -5.13 -28.50 6.55
CA LEU A 23 -4.33 -27.51 7.28
C LEU A 23 -3.61 -26.54 6.33
N TYR A 24 -3.02 -27.05 5.25
CA TYR A 24 -2.38 -26.21 4.24
C TYR A 24 -3.36 -25.22 3.59
N ILE A 25 -4.53 -25.71 3.15
CA ILE A 25 -5.59 -24.88 2.58
C ILE A 25 -6.10 -23.87 3.61
N GLY A 26 -6.33 -24.30 4.86
CA GLY A 26 -6.75 -23.43 5.95
C GLY A 26 -5.77 -22.28 6.18
N ASN A 27 -4.46 -22.56 6.24
CA ASN A 27 -3.44 -21.52 6.37
C ASN A 27 -3.45 -20.55 5.18
N TYR A 28 -3.55 -21.06 3.96
CA TYR A 28 -3.64 -20.24 2.75
C TYR A 28 -4.80 -19.25 2.79
N TYR A 29 -6.00 -19.68 3.22
CA TYR A 29 -7.16 -18.79 3.34
C TYR A 29 -6.99 -17.75 4.47
N VAL A 30 -6.37 -18.12 5.59
CA VAL A 30 -6.09 -17.19 6.69
C VAL A 30 -5.12 -16.10 6.25
N GLU A 31 -4.04 -16.46 5.57
CA GLU A 31 -3.11 -15.48 4.97
C GLU A 31 -3.84 -14.61 3.95
N ARG A 32 -4.71 -15.18 3.11
CA ARG A 32 -5.54 -14.42 2.16
C ARG A 32 -6.30 -13.28 2.82
N HIS A 33 -6.98 -13.62 3.90
CA HIS A 33 -7.83 -12.71 4.65
C HIS A 33 -7.04 -11.66 5.45
N LYS A 34 -5.87 -12.01 6.01
CA LYS A 34 -5.00 -11.07 6.74
C LYS A 34 -4.53 -9.92 5.85
N TYR A 35 -4.07 -10.24 4.64
CA TYR A 35 -3.64 -9.23 3.67
C TYR A 35 -4.77 -8.27 3.29
N GLN A 36 -5.95 -8.81 2.96
CA GLN A 36 -7.11 -7.98 2.59
C GLN A 36 -7.50 -7.03 3.73
N LYS A 37 -7.44 -7.51 4.98
CA LYS A 37 -7.64 -6.67 6.16
C LYS A 37 -6.59 -5.58 6.30
N GLY A 38 -5.31 -5.89 6.10
CA GLY A 38 -4.24 -4.90 6.18
C GLY A 38 -4.43 -3.76 5.16
N VAL A 39 -4.74 -4.11 3.90
CA VAL A 39 -5.02 -3.11 2.85
C VAL A 39 -6.26 -2.28 3.18
N GLU A 40 -7.34 -2.92 3.66
CA GLU A 40 -8.56 -2.25 4.07
C GLU A 40 -8.32 -1.28 5.24
N GLU A 41 -7.50 -1.66 6.22
CA GLU A 41 -7.11 -0.79 7.33
C GLU A 41 -6.36 0.45 6.83
N LEU A 42 -5.38 0.28 5.93
CA LEU A 42 -4.67 1.40 5.32
C LEU A 42 -5.62 2.33 4.56
N SER A 43 -6.55 1.77 3.77
CA SER A 43 -7.54 2.58 3.04
C SER A 43 -8.47 3.34 3.98
N LYS A 44 -8.85 2.76 5.13
CA LYS A 44 -9.65 3.44 6.16
C LYS A 44 -8.92 4.61 6.80
N LEU A 45 -7.64 4.47 7.09
CA LEU A 45 -6.82 5.57 7.62
C LEU A 45 -6.83 6.76 6.66
N VAL A 46 -6.59 6.49 5.37
CA VAL A 46 -6.63 7.52 4.32
C VAL A 46 -8.01 8.17 4.23
N ASN A 47 -9.08 7.37 4.18
CA ASN A 47 -10.45 7.88 4.02
C ASN A 47 -10.91 8.69 5.24
N ASN A 48 -10.60 8.22 6.47
CA ASN A 48 -10.91 8.96 7.69
C ASN A 48 -10.19 10.31 7.72
N ALA A 49 -8.92 10.33 7.33
CA ALA A 49 -8.15 11.56 7.29
C ALA A 49 -8.64 12.54 6.21
N LYS A 50 -9.17 12.04 5.08
CA LYS A 50 -9.86 12.85 4.07
C LYS A 50 -11.18 13.42 4.57
N ASN A 51 -12.03 12.59 5.18
CA ASN A 51 -13.34 13.01 5.70
C ASN A 51 -13.22 14.06 6.81
N ASN A 52 -12.22 13.91 7.69
CA ASN A 52 -11.97 14.89 8.77
C ASN A 52 -11.53 16.27 8.22
N LYS A 53 -10.94 16.33 7.02
CA LYS A 53 -10.62 17.61 6.35
C LYS A 53 -11.85 18.28 5.72
N GLU A 54 -12.86 17.52 5.31
CA GLU A 54 -14.09 18.08 4.73
C GLU A 54 -15.01 18.71 5.78
N THR A 55 -14.85 18.38 7.07
CA THR A 55 -15.60 18.97 8.19
C THR A 55 -15.11 20.35 8.65
N ASP A 56 -14.00 20.88 8.13
CA ASP A 56 -13.38 22.13 8.58
C ASP A 56 -13.42 23.30 7.56
N LEU A 57 -14.21 23.22 6.48
CA LEU A 57 -14.41 24.35 5.57
C LEU A 57 -15.74 25.10 5.83
N PRO A 58 -15.70 26.40 6.18
CA PRO A 58 -16.85 27.29 6.05
C PRO A 58 -17.22 27.41 4.57
N SER A 59 -18.50 27.25 4.26
CA SER A 59 -19.09 27.59 2.96
C SER A 59 -18.79 29.05 2.62
N ASN A 60 -18.04 29.27 1.54
CA ASN A 60 -17.86 30.58 0.93
C ASN A 60 -19.21 31.13 0.44
N GLU A 61 -19.66 32.23 1.02
CA GLU A 61 -20.40 33.25 0.28
C GLU A 61 -19.37 34.21 -0.34
N ALA A 62 -19.60 34.56 -1.60
CA ALA A 62 -18.76 35.41 -2.41
C ALA A 62 -18.63 36.82 -1.81
N ASP A 63 -17.44 37.42 -1.91
CA ASP A 63 -17.36 38.81 -2.32
C ASP A 63 -16.02 39.19 -2.97
N ASP A 64 -16.21 40.00 -4.00
CA ASP A 64 -15.30 40.56 -4.99
C ASP A 64 -14.53 41.78 -4.44
N LYS A 65 -13.22 41.89 -4.75
CA LYS A 65 -12.52 43.08 -5.31
C LYS A 65 -11.01 43.17 -4.97
N ASN A 66 -10.22 43.01 -6.03
CA ASN A 66 -9.21 43.93 -6.59
C ASN A 66 -8.08 44.57 -5.72
N GLN A 67 -6.85 44.39 -6.24
CA GLN A 67 -5.82 45.42 -6.54
C GLN A 67 -4.57 45.57 -5.64
N GLY A 68 -3.41 45.27 -6.24
CA GLY A 68 -2.23 46.17 -6.34
C GLY A 68 -1.31 46.35 -5.13
N ASP A 69 -0.08 45.81 -5.22
CA ASP A 69 1.20 46.54 -5.27
C ASP A 69 2.39 45.82 -4.60
N THR A 70 3.34 45.46 -5.47
CA THR A 70 4.80 45.63 -5.38
C THR A 70 5.44 45.86 -3.99
N ASN A 71 6.30 44.94 -3.57
CA ASN A 71 7.63 45.32 -3.08
C ASN A 71 8.64 44.18 -3.14
N ASN A 72 9.72 44.46 -3.89
CA ASN A 72 10.95 43.69 -3.94
C ASN A 72 11.61 43.62 -2.56
N LYS A 73 12.05 42.42 -2.17
CA LYS A 73 13.24 42.25 -1.32
C LYS A 73 14.05 41.09 -1.87
N GLU A 74 15.22 41.45 -2.36
CA GLU A 74 16.26 40.57 -2.87
C GLU A 74 16.79 39.65 -1.77
N GLU A 75 16.98 38.40 -2.19
CA GLU A 75 18.07 37.49 -1.85
C GLU A 75 18.37 37.17 -0.37
N GLN A 76 17.91 35.97 0.02
CA GLN A 76 18.77 35.07 0.75
C GLN A 76 18.52 33.63 0.27
N SER A 77 19.28 33.23 -0.75
CA SER A 77 19.39 31.85 -1.21
C SER A 77 20.05 30.98 -0.14
N SER A 78 19.27 30.57 0.85
CA SER A 78 19.51 29.29 1.52
C SER A 78 18.89 28.22 0.64
N ASN A 79 19.72 27.49 -0.08
CA ASN A 79 19.32 26.29 -0.82
C ASN A 79 19.00 25.19 0.21
N THR A 80 17.90 25.35 0.93
CA THR A 80 17.27 24.28 1.69
C THR A 80 16.43 23.54 0.67
N GLU A 81 16.89 22.36 0.24
CA GLU A 81 16.08 21.46 -0.56
C GLU A 81 14.69 21.37 0.10
N LYS A 82 13.69 21.94 -0.56
CA LYS A 82 12.32 21.98 -0.06
C LYS A 82 11.82 20.55 -0.13
N LYS A 83 12.04 19.77 0.94
CA LYS A 83 11.52 18.41 1.05
C LYS A 83 10.02 18.49 0.77
N PRO A 84 9.48 17.65 -0.14
CA PRO A 84 8.08 17.73 -0.49
C PRO A 84 7.23 17.59 0.76
N GLU A 85 6.22 18.42 0.86
CA GLU A 85 5.27 18.35 1.97
C GLU A 85 4.40 17.11 1.79
N ILE A 86 4.35 16.27 2.82
CA ILE A 86 3.49 15.08 2.82
C ILE A 86 2.06 15.54 3.08
N LEU A 87 1.15 15.17 2.20
CA LEU A 87 -0.27 15.44 2.39
C LEU A 87 -0.75 14.86 3.72
N ALA A 88 -1.48 15.66 4.50
CA ALA A 88 -1.89 15.27 5.86
C ALA A 88 -2.65 13.94 5.93
N GLU A 89 -3.44 13.59 4.90
CA GLU A 89 -4.15 12.31 4.82
C GLU A 89 -3.26 11.08 4.68
N TYR A 90 -2.00 11.27 4.29
CA TYR A 90 -1.01 10.21 4.14
C TYR A 90 0.06 10.23 5.24
N MET A 91 0.02 11.21 6.15
CA MET A 91 1.00 11.37 7.21
C MET A 91 1.09 10.13 8.11
N GLU A 92 -0.03 9.49 8.42
CA GLU A 92 -0.05 8.26 9.23
C GLU A 92 0.59 7.08 8.49
N LEU A 93 0.34 6.95 7.18
CA LEU A 93 0.93 5.90 6.36
C LEU A 93 2.45 6.07 6.27
N TYR A 94 2.92 7.30 6.03
CA TYR A 94 4.35 7.59 5.99
C TYR A 94 5.05 7.31 7.33
N LYS A 95 4.37 7.54 8.47
CA LYS A 95 4.89 7.17 9.79
C LYS A 95 5.02 5.65 9.98
N ILE A 96 4.10 4.87 9.40
CA ILE A 96 4.15 3.40 9.42
C ILE A 96 5.29 2.90 8.55
N ASN A 97 5.43 3.44 7.34
CA ASN A 97 6.47 3.08 6.40
C ASN A 97 7.05 4.31 5.69
N PRO A 98 8.28 4.73 6.02
CA PRO A 98 8.93 5.87 5.37
C PRO A 98 9.24 5.70 3.88
N ASP A 99 9.21 4.47 3.35
CA ASP A 99 9.36 4.18 1.92
C ASP A 99 8.05 4.44 1.16
N PHE A 100 6.96 4.78 1.85
CA PHE A 100 5.70 5.19 1.24
C PHE A 100 5.87 6.49 0.44
N ILE A 101 5.47 6.44 -0.83
CA ILE A 101 5.55 7.59 -1.73
C ILE A 101 4.21 8.06 -2.28
N GLY A 102 3.15 7.25 -2.15
CA GLY A 102 1.85 7.62 -2.70
C GLY A 102 0.82 6.49 -2.66
N TRP A 103 -0.34 6.76 -3.25
CA TRP A 103 -1.47 5.83 -3.27
C TRP A 103 -2.02 5.71 -4.69
N LEU A 104 -2.25 4.49 -5.17
CA LEU A 104 -2.80 4.23 -6.50
C LEU A 104 -4.21 3.66 -6.36
N THR A 105 -5.19 4.39 -6.91
CA THR A 105 -6.57 3.94 -7.05
C THR A 105 -6.98 4.02 -8.51
N ILE A 106 -7.50 2.92 -9.07
CA ILE A 106 -8.07 2.90 -10.43
C ILE A 106 -9.58 2.62 -10.34
N PRO A 107 -10.44 3.57 -10.75
CA PRO A 107 -11.89 3.40 -10.69
C PRO A 107 -12.37 2.14 -11.41
N ASN A 108 -13.42 1.50 -10.88
CA ASN A 108 -14.01 0.27 -11.43
C ASN A 108 -13.05 -0.93 -11.46
N THR A 109 -11.98 -0.91 -10.65
CA THR A 109 -11.08 -2.05 -10.46
C THR A 109 -10.87 -2.31 -8.97
N ILE A 110 -10.17 -3.41 -8.64
CA ILE A 110 -9.73 -3.70 -7.27
C ILE A 110 -8.47 -2.92 -6.87
N ILE A 111 -7.87 -2.15 -7.78
CA ILE A 111 -6.62 -1.43 -7.53
C ILE A 111 -6.91 -0.23 -6.63
N ASN A 112 -6.52 -0.36 -5.37
CA ASN A 112 -6.62 0.65 -4.32
C ASN A 112 -5.57 0.37 -3.25
N TYR A 113 -4.30 0.70 -3.54
CA TYR A 113 -3.15 0.21 -2.77
C TYR A 113 -2.11 1.31 -2.53
N PRO A 114 -1.32 1.21 -1.44
CA PRO A 114 -0.16 2.07 -1.25
C PRO A 114 0.93 1.75 -2.28
N VAL A 115 1.67 2.77 -2.66
CA VAL A 115 2.87 2.69 -3.50
C VAL A 115 4.07 3.07 -2.66
N VAL A 116 5.12 2.26 -2.76
CA VAL A 116 6.38 2.44 -2.04
C VAL A 116 7.53 2.57 -3.02
N GLN A 117 8.61 3.22 -2.58
CA GLN A 117 9.87 3.30 -3.28
C GLN A 117 11.00 3.33 -2.25
N GLY A 118 12.03 2.52 -2.47
CA GLY A 118 13.19 2.41 -1.59
C GLY A 118 13.35 1.02 -0.97
N GLY A 119 14.48 0.83 -0.30
CA GLY A 119 14.96 -0.48 0.13
C GLY A 119 15.98 -1.05 -0.84
N GLU A 120 16.29 -2.34 -0.68
CA GLU A 120 17.00 -3.12 -1.71
C GLU A 120 16.10 -3.26 -2.95
N GLU A 121 16.70 -3.38 -4.13
CA GLU A 121 16.00 -3.66 -5.39
C GLU A 121 15.00 -4.83 -5.17
N ASP A 122 13.79 -4.69 -5.69
CA ASP A 122 12.72 -5.70 -5.60
C ASP A 122 12.23 -6.09 -4.20
N PHE A 123 12.70 -5.45 -3.11
CA PHE A 123 12.32 -5.82 -1.74
C PHE A 123 10.79 -5.94 -1.56
N TYR A 124 10.04 -4.98 -2.08
CA TYR A 124 8.58 -4.95 -1.96
C TYR A 124 7.83 -5.88 -2.92
N LEU A 125 8.50 -6.57 -3.83
CA LEU A 125 7.87 -7.64 -4.60
C LEU A 125 7.54 -8.85 -3.71
N GLU A 126 8.26 -9.06 -2.60
CA GLU A 126 8.02 -10.16 -1.66
C GLU A 126 7.68 -9.69 -0.23
N HIS A 127 7.39 -8.39 -0.05
CA HIS A 127 7.04 -7.81 1.24
C HIS A 127 5.79 -6.94 1.18
N ASP A 128 4.98 -7.03 2.24
CA ASP A 128 3.83 -6.16 2.45
C ASP A 128 4.25 -4.73 2.86
N PHE A 129 3.26 -3.84 2.96
CA PHE A 129 3.47 -2.45 3.36
C PHE A 129 4.15 -2.29 4.72
N TYR A 130 4.05 -3.29 5.61
CA TYR A 130 4.66 -3.31 6.94
C TYR A 130 6.04 -3.98 6.93
N LYS A 131 6.63 -4.21 5.76
CA LYS A 131 7.93 -4.89 5.57
C LYS A 131 7.93 -6.35 6.06
N LYS A 132 6.77 -7.01 6.08
CA LYS A 132 6.66 -8.44 6.43
C LYS A 132 6.65 -9.27 5.15
N PRO A 133 7.26 -10.48 5.14
CA PRO A 133 7.22 -11.36 3.98
C PRO A 133 5.79 -11.68 3.55
N ASP A 134 5.44 -11.33 2.32
CA ASP A 134 4.17 -11.66 1.68
C ASP A 134 4.38 -11.77 0.17
N LYS A 135 4.05 -12.93 -0.41
CA LYS A 135 4.22 -13.23 -1.85
C LYS A 135 3.37 -12.34 -2.77
N ARG A 136 2.43 -11.58 -2.22
CA ARG A 136 1.62 -10.61 -2.98
C ARG A 136 2.36 -9.31 -3.21
N GLY A 137 3.36 -9.02 -2.37
CA GLY A 137 4.10 -7.78 -2.39
C GLY A 137 3.25 -6.54 -2.13
N THR A 138 3.87 -5.41 -2.44
CA THR A 138 3.31 -4.05 -2.43
C THR A 138 3.63 -3.39 -3.76
N LEU A 139 2.81 -2.43 -4.21
CA LEU A 139 3.10 -1.70 -5.45
C LEU A 139 4.42 -0.93 -5.29
N LEU A 140 5.37 -1.18 -6.19
CA LEU A 140 6.72 -0.64 -6.13
C LEU A 140 6.93 0.33 -7.30
N LEU A 141 7.30 1.57 -7.00
CA LEU A 141 7.79 2.48 -8.03
C LEU A 141 9.21 2.07 -8.42
N ASP A 142 9.46 2.02 -9.73
CA ASP A 142 10.77 1.70 -10.30
C ASP A 142 11.88 2.59 -9.73
N GLU A 143 13.06 2.03 -9.50
CA GLU A 143 14.19 2.74 -8.89
C GLU A 143 14.77 3.82 -9.81
N GLU A 144 14.57 3.73 -11.13
CA GLU A 144 14.99 4.75 -12.08
C GLU A 144 14.07 5.98 -12.08
N CYS A 145 12.90 5.90 -11.43
CA CYS A 145 11.97 7.03 -11.31
C CYS A 145 12.33 7.92 -10.12
N ASP A 146 12.28 9.25 -10.30
CA ASP A 146 12.46 10.22 -9.20
C ASP A 146 11.13 10.94 -8.94
N ILE A 147 10.55 10.78 -7.74
CA ILE A 147 9.30 11.46 -7.37
C ILE A 147 9.45 12.97 -7.17
N LEU A 148 10.65 13.45 -6.86
CA LEU A 148 10.96 14.87 -6.66
C LEU A 148 11.29 15.55 -7.98
N LYS A 149 11.90 14.81 -8.91
CA LYS A 149 12.22 15.24 -10.28
C LYS A 149 11.60 14.25 -11.28
N PRO A 150 10.26 14.24 -11.40
CA PRO A 150 9.56 13.26 -12.21
C PRO A 150 10.06 13.25 -13.65
N THR A 151 10.43 12.06 -14.09
CA THR A 151 10.71 11.74 -15.49
C THR A 151 9.38 11.73 -16.27
N THR A 152 9.44 11.63 -17.60
CA THR A 152 8.23 11.64 -18.44
C THR A 152 7.26 10.50 -18.11
N ASN A 153 7.77 9.37 -17.62
CA ASN A 153 7.00 8.17 -17.34
C ASN A 153 7.35 7.63 -15.95
N LEU A 154 6.33 7.36 -15.13
CA LEU A 154 6.48 6.65 -13.87
C LEU A 154 6.08 5.19 -14.08
N MET A 155 6.98 4.27 -13.74
CA MET A 155 6.75 2.82 -13.85
C MET A 155 6.47 2.23 -12.47
N ILE A 156 5.27 1.68 -12.28
CA ILE A 156 4.85 1.03 -11.04
C ILE A 156 4.68 -0.46 -11.31
N HIS A 157 5.38 -1.28 -10.54
CA HIS A 157 5.36 -2.73 -10.61
C HIS A 157 4.44 -3.32 -9.54
N GLY A 158 3.86 -4.49 -9.83
CA GLY A 158 3.01 -5.22 -8.89
C GLY A 158 2.63 -6.60 -9.42
N HIS A 159 2.33 -7.53 -8.51
CA HIS A 159 1.99 -8.90 -8.88
C HIS A 159 0.56 -9.01 -9.43
N ASN A 160 0.41 -9.83 -10.48
CA ASN A 160 -0.91 -10.23 -10.96
C ASN A 160 -1.49 -11.35 -10.10
N MET A 161 -2.22 -10.96 -9.06
CA MET A 161 -2.84 -11.88 -8.11
C MET A 161 -4.11 -12.53 -8.67
N LYS A 162 -4.24 -13.84 -8.49
CA LYS A 162 -5.43 -14.64 -8.85
C LYS A 162 -6.39 -14.87 -7.67
#